data_AF-M4YUN9-F1
#
_entry.id   AF-M4YUN9-F1
#
_cell.length_a   1.000
_cell.length_b   1.000
_cell.length_c   1.000
_cell.angle_alpha   90.00
_cell.angle_beta   90.00
_cell.angle_gamma   90.00
#
_symmetry.space_group_name_H-M   'P 1'
#
loop_
_entity.id
_entity.type
_entity.pdbx_description
1 polymer ?
#
loop_
_entity_poly.entity_id
_entity_poly.type
_entity_poly.pdbx_seq_one_letter_code
_entity_poly.pdbx_strand_id
1 'polypeptide(L)'
;MADDAAGNAPARDPAAQKKYDAAMKKMDMGDFKGAFSAFKKFTEEYPDDAEGWYSRAECGNYASGMFGARVKEDEIEAAYTKAIELDDSHPEYYQSYGLFCISIGKYEEAEKAYNEAAAIDESMAPSLYSEFAIEYYNNVLAQYGEILDDPKARVKYAKKALDYMLKALDMGEDEARNLLN
;
A
#
# COMPACT_ATOMS: atom_id res chain seq x y z
N MET A 1 -22.24 -9.28 9.27
CA MET A 1 -22.56 -7.84 9.19
C MET A 1 -21.23 -7.15 9.36
N ALA A 2 -20.53 -6.91 8.24
CA ALA A 2 -19.30 -6.13 8.24
C ALA A 2 -19.79 -4.69 8.24
N ASP A 3 -19.66 -4.06 9.40
CA ASP A 3 -20.12 -2.71 9.67
C ASP A 3 -19.18 -1.71 8.98
N ASP A 4 -19.77 -0.62 8.52
CA ASP A 4 -19.21 0.39 7.65
C ASP A 4 -17.83 0.92 8.10
N ALA A 5 -16.76 0.49 7.41
CA ALA A 5 -15.46 1.16 7.38
C ALA A 5 -15.20 1.82 6.01
N ALA A 6 -16.26 2.12 5.26
CA ALA A 6 -16.18 3.15 4.23
C ALA A 6 -16.11 4.47 5.00
N GLY A 7 -14.88 4.90 5.30
CA GLY A 7 -14.65 6.09 6.09
C GLY A 7 -15.37 7.30 5.50
N ASN A 8 -15.65 8.21 6.41
CA ASN A 8 -16.62 9.27 6.33
C ASN A 8 -16.15 10.40 5.39
N ALA A 9 -15.75 10.07 4.16
CA ALA A 9 -15.43 11.03 3.13
C ALA A 9 -16.70 11.85 2.85
N PRO A 10 -16.62 13.19 2.80
CA PRO A 10 -17.77 14.02 2.51
C PRO A 10 -18.39 13.55 1.19
N ALA A 11 -19.70 13.29 1.21
CA ALA A 11 -20.41 12.81 0.03
C ALA A 11 -20.12 13.73 -1.16
N ARG A 12 -19.55 13.16 -2.21
CA ARG A 12 -19.30 13.87 -3.48
C ARG A 12 -20.59 14.51 -3.97
N ASP A 13 -20.49 15.68 -4.58
CA ASP A 13 -21.62 16.19 -5.34
C ASP A 13 -21.98 15.23 -6.49
N PRO A 14 -23.21 15.27 -7.03
CA PRO A 14 -23.64 14.32 -8.06
C PRO A 14 -22.78 14.34 -9.35
N ALA A 15 -22.16 15.48 -9.69
CA ALA A 15 -21.31 15.60 -10.87
C ALA A 15 -19.92 14.98 -10.61
N ALA A 16 -19.36 15.18 -9.43
CA ALA A 16 -18.14 14.52 -8.95
C ALA A 16 -18.36 13.01 -8.87
N GLN A 17 -19.42 12.54 -8.20
CA GLN A 17 -19.71 11.12 -8.07
C GLN A 17 -19.84 10.43 -9.44
N LYS A 18 -20.57 11.04 -10.38
CA LYS A 18 -20.72 10.49 -11.74
C LYS A 18 -19.37 10.35 -12.47
N LYS A 19 -18.43 11.28 -12.26
CA LYS A 19 -17.11 11.22 -12.89
C LYS A 19 -16.23 10.16 -12.22
N TYR A 20 -16.29 10.07 -10.90
CA TYR A 20 -15.63 9.03 -10.11
C TYR A 20 -16.09 7.63 -10.55
N ASP A 21 -17.40 7.39 -10.59
CA ASP A 21 -17.99 6.12 -11.03
C ASP A 21 -17.58 5.74 -12.46
N ALA A 22 -17.48 6.74 -13.36
CA ALA A 22 -17.04 6.52 -14.73
C ALA A 22 -15.53 6.22 -14.85
N ALA A 23 -14.72 6.60 -13.87
CA ALA A 23 -13.31 6.22 -13.75
C ALA A 23 -13.20 4.81 -13.14
N MET A 24 -13.93 4.54 -12.05
CA MET A 24 -14.03 3.20 -11.41
C MET A 24 -14.50 2.13 -12.39
N LYS A 25 -15.51 2.42 -13.22
CA LYS A 25 -15.96 1.45 -14.23
C LYS A 25 -14.85 1.02 -15.19
N LYS A 26 -13.85 1.87 -15.48
CA LYS A 26 -12.69 1.48 -16.31
C LYS A 26 -11.76 0.56 -15.53
N MET A 27 -11.57 0.85 -14.24
CA MET A 27 -10.82 0.00 -13.31
C MET A 27 -11.42 -1.41 -13.26
N ASP A 28 -12.73 -1.52 -13.08
CA ASP A 28 -13.46 -2.80 -13.04
C ASP A 28 -13.35 -3.61 -14.35
N MET A 29 -13.21 -2.90 -15.48
CA MET A 29 -13.00 -3.51 -16.80
C MET A 29 -11.53 -3.89 -17.07
N GLY A 30 -10.61 -3.61 -16.13
CA GLY A 30 -9.18 -3.80 -16.32
C GLY A 30 -8.52 -2.80 -17.27
N ASP A 31 -9.21 -1.71 -17.63
CA ASP A 31 -8.62 -0.60 -18.38
C ASP A 31 -7.90 0.35 -17.42
N PHE A 32 -6.82 -0.14 -16.79
CA PHE A 32 -6.05 0.61 -15.79
C PHE A 32 -5.44 1.89 -16.36
N LYS A 33 -5.02 1.88 -17.64
CA LYS A 33 -4.50 3.07 -18.31
C LYS A 33 -5.58 4.13 -18.52
N GLY A 34 -6.78 3.72 -18.94
CA GLY A 34 -7.93 4.60 -19.07
C GLY A 34 -8.45 5.09 -17.72
N ALA A 35 -8.45 4.22 -16.70
CA ALA A 35 -8.80 4.58 -15.32
C ALA A 35 -7.83 5.61 -14.76
N PHE A 36 -6.52 5.39 -14.88
CA PHE A 36 -5.49 6.36 -14.47
C PHE A 36 -5.68 7.71 -15.16
N SER A 37 -5.92 7.71 -16.48
CA SER A 37 -6.18 8.94 -17.24
C SER A 37 -7.46 9.66 -16.79
N ALA A 38 -8.49 8.91 -16.35
CA ALA A 38 -9.73 9.46 -15.85
C ALA A 38 -9.57 10.03 -14.44
N PHE A 39 -8.90 9.31 -13.54
CA PHE A 39 -8.62 9.77 -12.18
C PHE A 39 -7.65 10.95 -12.13
N LYS A 40 -6.71 11.02 -13.07
CA LYS A 40 -5.87 12.21 -13.24
C LYS A 40 -6.70 13.46 -13.54
N LYS A 41 -7.66 13.38 -14.48
CA LYS A 41 -8.58 14.50 -14.76
C LYS A 41 -9.53 14.78 -13.59
N PHE A 42 -9.98 13.73 -12.91
CA PHE A 42 -10.85 13.85 -11.75
C PHE A 42 -10.16 14.65 -10.63
N THR A 43 -8.93 14.28 -10.27
CA THR A 43 -8.14 14.97 -9.23
C THR A 43 -7.69 16.38 -9.61
N GLU A 44 -7.61 16.71 -10.90
CA GLU A 44 -7.42 18.10 -11.36
C GLU A 44 -8.67 18.98 -11.12
N GLU A 45 -9.86 18.40 -11.17
CA GLU A 45 -11.13 19.11 -10.98
C GLU A 45 -11.60 19.10 -9.52
N TYR A 46 -11.33 18.01 -8.79
CA TYR A 46 -11.68 17.80 -7.40
C TYR A 46 -10.41 17.52 -6.58
N PRO A 47 -9.55 18.53 -6.36
CA PRO A 47 -8.24 18.35 -5.73
C PRO A 47 -8.30 18.00 -4.24
N ASP A 48 -9.46 18.19 -3.59
CA ASP A 48 -9.67 17.90 -2.17
C ASP A 48 -10.33 16.52 -1.94
N ASP A 49 -10.44 15.69 -2.98
CA ASP A 49 -11.05 14.37 -2.91
C ASP A 49 -10.00 13.28 -2.65
N ALA A 50 -9.87 12.89 -1.38
CA ALA A 50 -8.84 11.94 -0.92
C ALA A 50 -8.92 10.59 -1.66
N GLU A 51 -10.12 10.00 -1.74
CA GLU A 51 -10.33 8.71 -2.39
C GLU A 51 -10.04 8.79 -3.91
N GLY A 52 -10.31 9.92 -4.57
CA GLY A 52 -9.94 10.13 -5.97
C GLY A 52 -8.43 10.16 -6.20
N TRP A 53 -7.66 10.72 -5.26
CA TRP A 53 -6.19 10.65 -5.27
C TRP A 53 -5.70 9.23 -5.00
N TYR A 54 -6.30 8.52 -4.06
CA TYR A 54 -6.01 7.12 -3.80
C TYR A 54 -6.25 6.25 -5.05
N SER A 55 -7.42 6.36 -5.68
CA SER A 55 -7.74 5.61 -6.90
C SER A 55 -6.81 5.97 -8.07
N ARG A 56 -6.37 7.22 -8.17
CA ARG A 56 -5.34 7.63 -9.14
C ARG A 56 -4.04 6.86 -8.92
N ALA A 57 -3.59 6.77 -7.66
CA ALA A 57 -2.36 6.06 -7.31
C ALA A 57 -2.47 4.57 -7.65
N GLU A 58 -3.54 3.90 -7.19
CA GLU A 58 -3.83 2.50 -7.46
C GLU A 58 -3.82 2.19 -8.97
N CYS A 59 -4.59 2.94 -9.76
CA CYS A 59 -4.64 2.76 -11.21
C CYS A 59 -3.27 2.97 -11.87
N GLY A 60 -2.49 3.94 -11.38
CA GLY A 60 -1.14 4.21 -11.87
C GLY A 60 -0.17 3.07 -11.59
N ASN A 61 -0.25 2.50 -10.38
CA ASN A 61 0.52 1.33 -9.97
C ASN A 61 0.20 0.12 -10.84
N TYR A 62 -1.09 -0.26 -10.96
CA TYR A 62 -1.53 -1.37 -11.80
C TYR A 62 -1.17 -1.17 -13.28
N ALA A 63 -1.38 0.04 -13.82
CA ALA A 63 -1.05 0.34 -15.20
C ALA A 63 0.46 0.20 -15.49
N SER A 64 1.32 0.53 -14.52
CA SER A 64 2.77 0.48 -14.69
C SER A 64 3.36 -0.90 -14.53
N GLY A 65 2.90 -1.67 -13.54
CA GLY A 65 3.36 -3.04 -13.31
C GLY A 65 2.84 -4.01 -14.38
N MET A 66 1.52 -4.17 -14.48
CA MET A 66 0.92 -5.27 -15.26
C MET A 66 0.75 -4.96 -16.75
N PHE A 67 0.66 -3.67 -17.13
CA PHE A 67 0.29 -3.25 -18.50
C PHE A 67 1.32 -2.37 -19.20
N GLY A 68 2.48 -2.15 -18.57
CA GLY A 68 3.61 -1.46 -19.18
C GLY A 68 3.34 0.01 -19.54
N ALA A 69 2.34 0.64 -18.93
CA ALA A 69 2.25 2.09 -18.97
C ALA A 69 3.49 2.67 -18.26
N ARG A 70 4.11 3.71 -18.82
CA ARG A 70 5.21 4.40 -18.12
C ARG A 70 4.63 5.51 -17.24
N VAL A 71 3.84 5.16 -16.22
CA VAL A 71 3.55 6.13 -15.15
C VAL A 71 4.79 6.21 -14.29
N LYS A 72 5.23 7.43 -13.98
CA LYS A 72 6.42 7.64 -13.16
C LYS A 72 6.10 7.27 -11.72
N GLU A 73 7.04 6.62 -11.04
CA GLU A 73 6.93 6.26 -9.63
C GLU A 73 6.61 7.49 -8.77
N ASP A 74 7.29 8.63 -9.00
CA ASP A 74 7.02 9.90 -8.33
C ASP A 74 5.57 10.40 -8.50
N GLU A 75 4.92 10.12 -9.64
CA GLU A 75 3.53 10.53 -9.88
C GLU A 75 2.54 9.66 -9.10
N ILE A 76 2.86 8.37 -8.91
CA ILE A 76 2.07 7.44 -8.12
C ILE A 76 2.24 7.76 -6.63
N GLU A 77 3.49 7.95 -6.18
CA GLU A 77 3.82 8.34 -4.81
C GLU A 77 3.15 9.65 -4.39
N ALA A 78 3.21 10.66 -5.26
CA ALA A 78 2.54 11.94 -4.99
C ALA A 78 1.03 11.78 -4.85
N ALA A 79 0.41 10.85 -5.57
CA ALA A 79 -1.03 10.60 -5.47
C ALA A 79 -1.39 9.89 -4.15
N TYR A 80 -0.64 8.87 -3.71
CA TYR A 80 -0.82 8.27 -2.39
C TYR A 80 -0.60 9.29 -1.26
N THR A 81 0.50 10.03 -1.33
CA THR A 81 0.83 11.06 -0.32
C THR A 81 -0.29 12.09 -0.25
N LYS A 82 -0.83 12.52 -1.39
CA LYS A 82 -1.93 13.48 -1.42
C LYS A 82 -3.24 12.91 -0.84
N ALA A 83 -3.53 11.63 -1.07
CA ALA A 83 -4.68 10.97 -0.45
C ALA A 83 -4.55 10.96 1.09
N ILE A 84 -3.38 10.56 1.59
CA ILE A 84 -3.05 10.54 3.04
C ILE A 84 -3.08 11.95 3.65
N GLU A 85 -2.56 12.97 2.95
CA GLU A 85 -2.60 14.36 3.41
C GLU A 85 -4.02 14.91 3.55
N LEU A 86 -4.95 14.43 2.71
CA LEU A 86 -6.34 14.85 2.73
C LEU A 86 -7.17 14.06 3.75
N ASP A 87 -6.81 12.79 3.95
CA ASP A 87 -7.45 11.90 4.92
C ASP A 87 -6.45 10.85 5.44
N ASP A 88 -6.01 11.05 6.67
CA ASP A 88 -5.05 10.20 7.38
C ASP A 88 -5.72 9.13 8.26
N SER A 89 -7.05 9.00 8.18
CA SER A 89 -7.83 8.08 9.02
C SER A 89 -8.10 6.72 8.37
N HIS A 90 -7.67 6.54 7.12
CA HIS A 90 -7.89 5.35 6.31
C HIS A 90 -6.64 4.44 6.32
N PRO A 91 -6.63 3.32 7.07
CA PRO A 91 -5.48 2.45 7.14
C PRO A 91 -5.11 1.85 5.77
N GLU A 92 -6.08 1.70 4.86
CA GLU A 92 -5.85 1.18 3.51
C GLU A 92 -5.00 2.11 2.64
N TYR A 93 -5.05 3.44 2.86
CA TYR A 93 -4.20 4.37 2.11
C TYR A 93 -2.73 4.16 2.44
N TYR A 94 -2.44 3.96 3.73
CA TYR A 94 -1.12 3.66 4.23
C TYR A 94 -0.64 2.26 3.82
N GLN A 95 -1.50 1.24 3.92
CA GLN A 95 -1.19 -0.13 3.49
C GLN A 95 -0.79 -0.16 2.00
N SER A 96 -1.62 0.39 1.12
CA SER A 96 -1.36 0.42 -0.32
C SER A 96 -0.13 1.27 -0.68
N TYR A 97 0.07 2.40 0.00
CA TYR A 97 1.29 3.19 -0.15
C TYR A 97 2.53 2.39 0.28
N GLY A 98 2.43 1.63 1.37
CA GLY A 98 3.49 0.76 1.87
C GLY A 98 3.85 -0.35 0.87
N LEU A 99 2.85 -1.03 0.31
CA LEU A 99 3.04 -2.01 -0.77
C LEU A 99 3.72 -1.41 -1.99
N PHE A 100 3.26 -0.24 -2.43
CA PHE A 100 3.87 0.49 -3.53
C PHE A 100 5.34 0.81 -3.22
N CYS A 101 5.65 1.31 -2.01
CA CYS A 101 7.01 1.58 -1.58
C CYS A 101 7.91 0.33 -1.59
N ILE A 102 7.40 -0.83 -1.14
CA ILE A 102 8.11 -2.11 -1.27
C ILE A 102 8.43 -2.41 -2.74
N SER A 103 7.46 -2.24 -3.64
CA SER A 103 7.62 -2.55 -5.06
C SER A 103 8.72 -1.73 -5.74
N ILE A 104 8.97 -0.49 -5.27
CA ILE A 104 10.03 0.39 -5.78
C ILE A 104 11.30 0.39 -4.90
N GLY A 105 11.37 -0.49 -3.89
CA GLY A 105 12.54 -0.67 -3.02
C GLY A 105 12.72 0.40 -1.92
N LYS A 106 11.72 1.22 -1.64
CA LYS A 106 11.69 2.20 -0.53
C LYS A 106 11.22 1.55 0.76
N TYR A 107 12.07 0.71 1.35
CA TYR A 107 11.65 -0.15 2.45
C TYR A 107 11.42 0.60 3.78
N GLU A 108 12.14 1.69 4.03
CA GLU A 108 11.97 2.52 5.22
C GLU A 108 10.61 3.24 5.21
N GLU A 109 10.22 3.82 4.07
CA GLU A 109 8.91 4.44 3.86
C GLU A 109 7.79 3.41 3.96
N ALA A 110 7.99 2.21 3.40
CA ALA A 110 7.04 1.12 3.53
C ALA A 110 6.81 0.73 5.00
N GLU A 111 7.89 0.51 5.76
CA GLU A 111 7.81 0.16 7.17
C GLU A 111 7.04 1.21 7.97
N LYS A 112 7.31 2.50 7.71
CA LYS A 112 6.56 3.60 8.33
C LYS A 112 5.08 3.50 7.99
N ALA A 113 4.72 3.37 6.71
CA ALA A 113 3.33 3.32 6.29
C ALA A 113 2.56 2.16 6.93
N TYR A 114 3.14 0.95 6.97
CA TYR A 114 2.52 -0.19 7.64
C TYR A 114 2.33 0.02 9.16
N ASN A 115 3.28 0.67 9.82
CA ASN A 115 3.14 0.99 11.24
C ASN A 115 2.02 2.03 11.49
N GLU A 116 1.88 3.04 10.62
CA GLU A 116 0.78 4.02 10.71
C GLU A 116 -0.58 3.33 10.47
N ALA A 117 -0.69 2.48 9.44
CA ALA A 117 -1.91 1.70 9.18
C ALA A 117 -2.32 0.86 10.40
N ALA A 118 -1.35 0.18 11.02
CA ALA A 118 -1.58 -0.65 12.21
C ALA A 118 -1.91 0.17 13.47
N ALA A 119 -1.49 1.44 13.54
CA ALA A 119 -1.83 2.35 14.62
C ALA A 119 -3.23 2.96 14.47
N ILE A 120 -3.70 3.13 13.22
CA ILE A 120 -5.05 3.62 12.92
C ILE A 120 -6.10 2.53 13.26
N ASP A 121 -5.86 1.28 12.85
CA ASP A 121 -6.70 0.14 13.20
C ASP A 121 -5.85 -1.00 13.80
N GLU A 122 -5.78 -1.02 15.13
CA GLU A 122 -5.06 -2.05 15.89
C GLU A 122 -5.60 -3.47 15.62
N SER A 123 -6.87 -3.62 15.23
CA SER A 123 -7.44 -4.94 14.92
C SER A 123 -6.88 -5.54 13.62
N MET A 124 -6.39 -4.68 12.72
CA MET A 124 -5.71 -5.07 11.48
C MET A 124 -4.21 -5.30 11.68
N ALA A 125 -3.62 -4.84 12.79
CA ALA A 125 -2.17 -4.87 13.01
C ALA A 125 -1.53 -6.26 12.78
N PRO A 126 -2.09 -7.39 13.25
CA PRO A 126 -1.54 -8.71 12.96
C PRO A 126 -1.42 -8.99 11.46
N SER A 127 -2.47 -8.70 10.69
CA SER A 127 -2.49 -8.89 9.24
C SER A 127 -1.46 -7.99 8.56
N LEU A 128 -1.44 -6.71 8.89
CA LEU A 128 -0.56 -5.70 8.30
C LEU A 128 0.92 -6.00 8.57
N TYR A 129 1.28 -6.39 9.80
CA TYR A 129 2.65 -6.77 10.12
C TYR A 129 3.08 -8.05 9.41
N SER A 130 2.19 -9.04 9.30
CA SER A 130 2.49 -10.27 8.56
C SER A 130 2.70 -9.99 7.07
N GLU A 131 1.88 -9.12 6.47
CA GLU A 131 1.97 -8.74 5.07
C GLU A 131 3.27 -7.98 4.78
N PHE A 132 3.57 -6.93 5.56
CA PHE A 132 4.81 -6.18 5.44
C PHE A 132 6.02 -7.11 5.44
N ALA A 133 6.09 -8.03 6.40
CA ALA A 133 7.22 -8.92 6.54
C ALA A 133 7.37 -9.91 5.38
N ILE A 134 6.27 -10.44 4.84
CA ILE A 134 6.28 -11.35 3.69
C ILE A 134 6.73 -10.57 2.45
N GLU A 135 6.06 -9.45 2.16
CA GLU A 135 6.29 -8.67 0.94
C GLU A 135 7.68 -8.03 0.93
N TYR A 136 8.12 -7.46 2.05
CA TYR A 136 9.46 -6.93 2.23
C TYR A 136 10.52 -7.99 1.93
N TYR A 137 10.41 -9.17 2.57
CA TYR A 137 11.42 -10.19 2.44
C TYR A 137 11.43 -10.76 1.02
N ASN A 138 10.26 -11.05 0.44
CA ASN A 138 10.14 -11.53 -0.94
C ASN A 138 10.73 -10.53 -1.93
N ASN A 139 10.44 -9.24 -1.79
CA ASN A 139 10.94 -8.20 -2.69
C ASN A 139 12.46 -8.05 -2.58
N VAL A 140 13.01 -8.04 -1.36
CA VAL A 140 14.46 -8.07 -1.12
C VAL A 140 15.10 -9.28 -1.80
N LEU A 141 14.54 -10.47 -1.64
CA LEU A 141 15.10 -11.68 -2.28
C LEU A 141 15.05 -11.61 -3.80
N ALA A 142 13.99 -11.02 -4.38
CA ALA A 142 13.86 -10.85 -5.82
C ALA A 142 14.84 -9.82 -6.39
N GLN A 143 14.98 -8.66 -5.74
CA GLN A 143 15.87 -7.59 -6.20
C GLN A 143 17.35 -7.92 -6.01
N TYR A 144 17.68 -8.61 -4.92
CA TYR A 144 19.05 -8.90 -4.56
C TYR A 144 19.40 -10.37 -4.79
N GLY A 145 19.00 -10.95 -5.93
CA GLY A 145 19.26 -12.35 -6.25
C GLY A 145 20.72 -12.81 -6.06
N GLU A 146 21.72 -11.93 -6.18
CA GLU A 146 23.14 -12.22 -5.89
C GLU A 146 23.52 -12.15 -4.40
N ILE A 147 22.73 -11.49 -3.53
CA ILE A 147 22.90 -11.51 -2.05
C ILE A 147 22.62 -12.92 -1.49
N LEU A 148 21.94 -13.79 -2.25
CA LEU A 148 21.58 -15.15 -1.86
C LEU A 148 22.79 -16.10 -1.71
N ASP A 149 23.96 -15.75 -2.25
CA ASP A 149 25.18 -16.57 -2.13
C ASP A 149 25.88 -16.42 -0.77
N ASP A 150 25.58 -15.36 -0.01
CA ASP A 150 26.10 -15.16 1.35
C ASP A 150 24.98 -15.22 2.40
N PRO A 151 24.84 -16.35 3.13
CA PRO A 151 23.91 -16.48 4.24
C PRO A 151 24.03 -15.39 5.31
N LYS A 152 25.15 -14.66 5.41
CA LYS A 152 25.30 -13.54 6.35
C LYS A 152 24.63 -12.26 5.84
N ALA A 153 24.64 -12.03 4.54
CA ALA A 153 24.06 -10.84 3.93
C ALA A 153 22.52 -10.84 4.01
N ARG A 154 21.88 -12.02 4.03
CA ARG A 154 20.42 -12.15 4.26
C ARG A 154 19.98 -11.94 5.70
N VAL A 155 20.88 -12.08 6.70
CA VAL A 155 20.49 -12.11 8.13
C VAL A 155 19.76 -10.85 8.55
N LYS A 156 20.21 -9.67 8.12
CA LYS A 156 19.56 -8.41 8.51
C LYS A 156 18.12 -8.32 7.99
N TYR A 157 17.87 -8.79 6.77
CA TYR A 157 16.55 -8.76 6.14
C TYR A 157 15.63 -9.82 6.74
N ALA A 158 16.14 -11.04 6.90
CA ALA A 158 15.43 -12.13 7.54
C ALA A 158 15.08 -11.81 8.99
N LYS A 159 15.99 -11.14 9.72
CA LYS A 159 15.72 -10.69 11.09
C LYS A 159 14.57 -9.68 11.11
N LYS A 160 14.61 -8.63 10.29
CA LYS A 160 13.51 -7.64 10.26
C LYS A 160 12.17 -8.30 9.92
N ALA A 161 12.13 -9.17 8.91
CA ALA A 161 10.91 -9.90 8.57
C ALA A 161 10.41 -10.76 9.73
N LEU A 162 11.31 -11.47 10.41
CA LEU A 162 10.97 -12.26 11.60
C LEU A 162 10.45 -11.38 12.74
N ASP A 163 11.08 -10.24 13.01
CA ASP A 163 10.64 -9.31 14.06
C ASP A 163 9.19 -8.87 13.83
N TYR A 164 8.80 -8.60 12.58
CA TYR A 164 7.42 -8.26 12.24
C TYR A 164 6.47 -9.46 12.26
N MET A 165 6.91 -10.67 11.90
CA MET A 165 6.10 -11.88 12.12
C MET A 165 5.81 -12.11 13.61
N LEU A 166 6.80 -11.86 14.47
CA LEU A 166 6.63 -11.97 15.91
C LEU A 166 5.69 -10.90 16.45
N LYS A 167 5.79 -9.65 15.97
CA LYS A 167 4.79 -8.60 16.25
C LYS A 167 3.38 -9.03 15.83
N ALA A 168 3.24 -9.65 14.65
CA ALA A 168 1.95 -10.13 14.17
C ALA A 168 1.35 -11.23 15.05
N LEU A 169 2.20 -12.01 15.73
CA LEU A 169 1.80 -13.06 16.67
C LEU A 169 1.68 -12.58 18.11
N ASP A 170 1.92 -11.29 18.38
CA ASP A 170 2.07 -10.73 19.74
C ASP A 170 3.05 -11.55 20.60
N MET A 171 4.21 -11.89 20.00
CA MET A 171 5.17 -12.84 20.57
C MET A 171 6.55 -12.21 20.72
N GLY A 172 7.24 -12.48 21.84
CA GLY A 172 8.63 -12.08 22.05
C GLY A 172 9.65 -13.04 21.43
N GLU A 173 10.89 -12.58 21.19
CA GLU A 173 11.97 -13.44 20.67
C GLU A 173 12.22 -14.69 21.55
N ASP A 174 12.24 -14.53 22.88
CA ASP A 174 12.50 -15.64 23.81
C ASP A 174 11.37 -16.66 23.82
N GLU A 175 10.12 -16.19 23.71
CA GLU A 175 8.96 -17.06 23.61
C GLU A 175 9.00 -17.89 22.32
N ALA A 176 9.30 -17.24 21.19
CA ALA A 176 9.47 -17.92 19.91
C ALA A 176 10.61 -18.96 19.96
N ARG A 177 11.75 -18.65 20.58
CA ARG A 177 12.86 -19.60 20.77
C ARG A 177 12.42 -20.81 21.60
N ASN A 178 11.68 -20.58 22.69
CA ASN A 178 11.20 -21.66 23.55
C ASN A 178 10.18 -22.57 22.85
N LEU A 179 9.35 -22.04 21.95
CA LEU A 179 8.37 -22.83 21.18
C LEU A 179 9.02 -23.72 20.10
N LEU A 180 10.20 -23.36 19.63
CA LEU A 180 10.91 -24.05 18.53
C LEU A 180 11.99 -25.03 19.01
N ASN A 181 12.27 -25.08 20.31
CA ASN A 181 13.23 -26.00 20.94
C ASN A 181 12.54 -27.27 21.44
#